data_AF-A0A0J6WKS2-F1
#
_entry.id   AF-A0A0J6WKS2-F1
#
_cell.length_a   1.000
_cell.length_b   1.000
_cell.length_c   1.000
_cell.angle_alpha   90.00
_cell.angle_beta   90.00
_cell.angle_gamma   90.00
#
_symmetry.space_group_name_H-M   'P 1'
#
loop_
_entity.id
_entity.type
_entity.pdbx_description
1 polymer ?
#
loop_
_entity_poly.entity_id
_entity_poly.type
_entity_poly.pdbx_seq_one_letter_code
_entity_poly.pdbx_strand_id
1 'polypeptide(L)'
;MQRDEYRESLDIDFLVSDVDGYRELRRLVTGEAGVNGLTMRDCELRVLRPVRADQYGLRTFLEVEGEAVKFEIVFEGHLALDMPSANEHVCGVWTLAMVDAAACKLLANADRWADPSVWNRDVIDLAMLQAPIDVFDAAVAKAARAYGDAVVRCLNAAVDHLCADDSQRLRRAMAALQVDVPEDYLRQRITALRRGSA
;
A
#
# COMPACT_ATOMS: atom_id res chain seq x y z
N MET A 1 -7.23 9.96 13.20
CA MET A 1 -7.00 8.86 12.24
C MET A 1 -7.87 9.08 11.03
N GLN A 2 -7.31 8.96 9.83
CA GLN A 2 -8.03 9.15 8.57
C GLN A 2 -8.34 7.74 8.06
N ARG A 3 -9.64 7.38 7.95
CA ARG A 3 -10.17 6.11 7.36
C ARG A 3 -10.40 4.90 8.30
N ASP A 4 -10.87 5.12 9.54
CA ASP A 4 -11.38 4.06 10.45
C ASP A 4 -10.49 2.80 10.47
N GLU A 5 -9.35 2.89 11.18
CA GLU A 5 -8.36 1.82 11.23
C GLU A 5 -8.99 0.48 11.66
N TYR A 6 -8.96 -0.48 10.74
CA TYR A 6 -9.52 -1.82 10.90
C TYR A 6 -8.46 -2.88 11.24
N ARG A 7 -7.19 -2.48 11.26
CA ARG A 7 -6.03 -3.25 11.71
C ARG A 7 -4.84 -2.32 11.86
N GLU A 8 -3.87 -2.72 12.67
CA GLU A 8 -2.59 -2.01 12.81
C GLU A 8 -1.72 -2.16 11.54
N SER A 9 -0.99 -1.10 11.19
CA SER A 9 0.07 -1.13 10.18
C SER A 9 1.41 -0.80 10.84
N LEU A 10 2.38 -1.70 10.70
CA LEU A 10 3.70 -1.61 11.36
C LEU A 10 4.79 -1.00 10.45
N ASP A 11 4.45 -0.75 9.18
CA ASP A 11 5.37 -0.23 8.17
C ASP A 11 4.93 1.19 7.75
N ILE A 12 5.90 2.03 7.42
CA ILE A 12 5.70 3.33 6.78
C ILE A 12 6.31 3.29 5.37
N ASP A 13 5.44 3.37 4.37
CA ASP A 13 5.82 3.35 2.96
C ASP A 13 5.47 4.69 2.29
N PHE A 14 6.44 5.25 1.58
CA PHE A 14 6.28 6.38 0.68
C PHE A 14 6.47 5.92 -0.76
N LEU A 15 5.87 6.65 -1.70
CA LEU A 15 6.00 6.36 -3.13
C LEU A 15 6.48 7.60 -3.88
N VAL A 16 7.36 7.38 -4.85
CA VAL A 16 7.79 8.38 -5.81
C VAL A 16 7.77 7.76 -7.20
N SER A 17 7.07 8.39 -8.14
CA SER A 17 7.01 7.94 -9.53
C SER A 17 7.86 8.76 -10.49
N ASP A 18 8.48 9.84 -10.01
CA ASP A 18 9.37 10.68 -10.81
C ASP A 18 10.83 10.25 -10.66
N VAL A 19 11.50 10.03 -11.79
CA VAL A 19 12.89 9.53 -11.83
C VAL A 19 13.86 10.55 -11.24
N ASP A 20 13.67 11.84 -11.53
CA ASP A 20 14.53 12.90 -11.02
C ASP A 20 14.33 13.10 -9.51
N GLY A 21 13.08 13.08 -9.05
CA GLY A 21 12.71 13.08 -7.64
C GLY A 21 13.31 11.90 -6.89
N TYR A 22 13.25 10.69 -7.44
CA TYR A 22 13.87 9.51 -6.82
C TYR A 22 15.40 9.63 -6.76
N ARG A 23 16.03 10.12 -7.84
CA ARG A 23 17.47 10.37 -7.87
C ARG A 23 17.89 11.36 -6.78
N GLU A 24 17.13 12.43 -6.58
CA GLU A 24 17.39 13.43 -5.56
C GLU A 24 17.21 12.87 -4.15
N LEU A 25 16.13 12.13 -3.90
CA LEU A 25 15.92 11.43 -2.63
C LEU A 25 17.08 10.49 -2.31
N ARG A 26 17.53 9.70 -3.30
CA ARG A 26 18.68 8.81 -3.15
C ARG A 26 19.94 9.60 -2.79
N ARG A 27 20.23 10.70 -3.49
CA ARG A 27 21.37 11.57 -3.21
C ARG A 27 21.34 12.09 -1.77
N LEU A 28 20.17 12.56 -1.31
CA LEU A 28 19.97 13.06 0.06
C LEU A 28 20.22 11.98 1.10
N VAL A 29 19.57 10.81 0.99
CA VAL A 29 19.64 9.78 2.04
C VAL A 29 20.96 9.01 2.08
N THR A 30 21.76 9.07 1.01
CA THR A 30 23.12 8.52 0.99
C THR A 30 24.20 9.54 1.35
N GLY A 31 23.81 10.80 1.57
CA GLY A 31 24.71 11.85 2.05
C GLY A 31 25.03 11.70 3.54
N GLU A 32 25.82 12.64 4.07
CA GLU A 32 26.29 12.62 5.46
C GLU A 32 25.15 12.62 6.49
N ALA A 33 24.05 13.33 6.21
CA ALA A 33 22.88 13.37 7.08
C ALA A 33 22.04 12.08 7.05
N GLY A 34 22.25 11.19 6.09
CA GLY A 34 21.42 9.99 5.93
C GLY A 34 19.93 10.30 5.77
N VAL A 35 19.07 9.50 6.39
CA VAL A 35 17.60 9.75 6.40
C VAL A 35 17.22 11.08 7.04
N ASN A 36 18.06 11.62 7.94
CA ASN A 36 17.82 12.94 8.53
C ASN A 36 17.97 14.08 7.51
N GLY A 37 18.46 13.81 6.29
CA GLY A 37 18.34 14.76 5.18
C GLY A 37 16.89 14.99 4.70
N LEU A 38 15.94 14.15 5.10
CA LEU A 38 14.52 14.27 4.77
C LEU A 38 13.72 15.03 5.84
N THR A 39 14.29 15.27 7.02
CA THR A 39 13.57 15.89 8.12
C THR A 39 13.57 17.42 8.02
N MET A 40 12.51 18.03 8.55
CA MET A 40 12.50 19.47 8.82
C MET A 40 13.48 19.77 9.97
N ARG A 41 13.99 21.00 10.03
CA ARG A 41 14.92 21.43 11.10
C ARG A 41 14.32 21.09 12.48
N ASP A 42 15.19 20.60 13.37
CA ASP A 42 14.91 20.20 14.76
C ASP A 42 14.21 18.84 14.96
N CYS A 43 14.12 17.99 13.93
CA CYS A 43 13.70 16.59 14.06
C CYS A 43 14.83 15.64 13.64
N GLU A 44 15.36 14.86 14.59
CA GLU A 44 16.34 13.82 14.33
C GLU A 44 15.71 12.44 14.54
N LEU A 45 15.69 11.64 13.47
CA LEU A 45 15.26 10.26 13.47
C LEU A 45 16.45 9.37 13.84
N ARG A 46 16.25 8.51 14.84
CA ARG A 46 17.23 7.50 15.18
C ARG A 46 17.14 6.33 14.20
N VAL A 47 18.18 6.18 13.40
CA VAL A 47 18.31 5.13 12.39
C VAL A 47 18.88 3.86 13.04
N LEU A 48 18.14 2.75 12.97
CA LEU A 48 18.52 1.47 13.55
C LEU A 48 19.37 0.60 12.62
N ARG A 49 19.31 0.85 11.30
CA ARG A 49 20.09 0.13 10.29
C ARG A 49 20.57 1.07 9.18
N PRO A 50 21.76 0.87 8.59
CA PRO A 50 22.19 1.65 7.44
C PRO A 50 21.14 1.66 6.32
N VAL A 51 20.98 2.80 5.66
CA VAL A 51 20.05 2.91 4.52
C VAL A 51 20.52 2.03 3.38
N ARG A 52 19.63 1.16 2.92
CA ARG A 52 19.80 0.45 1.65
C ARG A 52 19.11 1.26 0.56
N ALA A 53 19.87 1.69 -0.44
CA ALA A 53 19.36 2.43 -1.59
C ALA A 53 19.71 1.72 -2.90
N ASP A 54 18.70 1.24 -3.61
CA ASP A 54 18.86 0.55 -4.91
C ASP A 54 18.00 1.19 -6.01
N GLN A 55 17.78 0.50 -7.12
CA GLN A 55 16.97 1.02 -8.23
C GLN A 55 15.46 0.98 -7.93
N TYR A 56 15.03 0.25 -6.90
CA TYR A 56 13.61 0.05 -6.57
C TYR A 56 13.16 0.84 -5.34
N GLY A 57 14.08 1.23 -4.47
CA GLY A 57 13.73 2.05 -3.32
C GLY A 57 14.83 2.27 -2.31
N LEU A 58 14.46 3.03 -1.28
CA LEU A 58 15.26 3.39 -0.12
C LEU A 58 14.65 2.71 1.11
N ARG A 59 15.42 1.95 1.88
CA ARG A 59 14.91 1.12 2.98
C ARG A 59 15.78 1.24 4.22
N THR A 60 15.14 1.42 5.37
CA THR A 60 15.80 1.36 6.68
C THR A 60 14.81 0.97 7.79
N PHE A 61 15.29 0.92 9.03
CA PHE A 61 14.48 0.87 10.24
C PHE A 61 14.74 2.13 11.07
N LEU A 62 13.67 2.75 11.54
CA LEU A 62 13.70 3.91 12.42
C LEU A 62 13.24 3.48 13.81
N GLU A 63 13.80 4.09 14.85
CA GLU A 63 13.27 3.95 16.21
C GLU A 63 12.15 4.96 16.42
N VAL A 64 10.96 4.46 16.78
CA VAL A 64 9.80 5.25 17.15
C VAL A 64 9.29 4.74 18.49
N GLU A 65 9.36 5.57 19.53
CA GLU A 65 8.93 5.20 20.89
C GLU A 65 9.55 3.91 21.43
N GLY A 66 10.80 3.61 21.01
CA GLY A 66 11.51 2.40 21.42
C GLY A 66 11.26 1.17 20.54
N GLU A 67 10.35 1.27 19.57
CA GLU A 67 10.05 0.21 18.61
C GLU A 67 10.73 0.43 17.26
N ALA A 68 11.06 -0.68 16.58
CA ALA A 68 11.67 -0.63 15.26
C ALA A 68 10.61 -0.58 14.16
N VAL A 69 10.43 0.59 13.55
CA VAL A 69 9.48 0.81 12.45
C VAL A 69 10.21 0.68 11.12
N LYS A 70 9.68 -0.16 10.23
CA LYS A 70 10.20 -0.26 8.86
C LYS A 70 9.84 1.01 8.09
N PHE A 71 10.85 1.62 7.48
CA PHE A 71 10.69 2.80 6.64
C PHE A 71 11.13 2.49 5.21
N GLU A 72 10.26 2.80 4.26
CA GLU A 72 10.52 2.58 2.84
C GLU A 72 10.09 3.78 1.99
N ILE A 73 10.92 4.14 1.02
CA ILE A 73 10.52 4.99 -0.11
C ILE A 73 10.67 4.13 -1.36
N VAL A 74 9.54 3.77 -1.96
CA VAL A 74 9.47 2.94 -3.17
C VAL A 74 9.52 3.83 -4.41
N PHE A 75 10.39 3.49 -5.35
CA PHE A 75 10.30 4.04 -6.70
C PHE A 75 9.23 3.26 -7.49
N GLU A 76 8.11 3.91 -7.75
CA GLU A 76 7.00 3.33 -8.50
C GLU A 76 7.12 3.67 -9.99
N GLY A 77 7.63 2.72 -10.77
CA GLY A 77 7.81 2.89 -12.21
C GLY A 77 6.59 2.53 -13.06
N HIS A 78 5.57 1.88 -12.50
CA HIS A 78 4.41 1.39 -13.25
C HIS A 78 3.26 2.41 -13.30
N LEU A 79 3.17 3.29 -12.31
CA LEU A 79 2.08 4.25 -12.17
C LEU A 79 2.61 5.68 -12.15
N ALA A 80 2.01 6.55 -12.96
CA ALA A 80 2.12 7.99 -12.74
C ALA A 80 1.18 8.37 -11.60
N LEU A 81 1.72 8.76 -10.44
CA LEU A 81 0.92 9.15 -9.29
C LEU A 81 0.25 10.51 -9.53
N ASP A 82 -1.02 10.63 -9.18
CA ASP A 82 -1.76 11.87 -9.27
C ASP A 82 -1.37 12.79 -8.11
N MET A 83 -1.46 14.10 -8.35
CA MET A 83 -1.24 15.08 -7.28
C MET A 83 -2.35 14.94 -6.23
N PRO A 84 -2.01 14.69 -4.96
CA PRO A 84 -3.00 14.66 -3.89
C PRO A 84 -3.70 16.00 -3.75
N SER A 85 -4.98 15.97 -3.39
CA SER A 85 -5.74 17.17 -3.05
C SER A 85 -5.23 17.81 -1.76
N ALA A 86 -5.53 19.10 -1.55
CA ALA A 86 -5.04 19.86 -0.40
C ALA A 86 -5.42 19.27 0.98
N ASN A 87 -6.43 18.40 1.05
CA ASN A 87 -6.89 17.75 2.28
C ASN A 87 -6.32 16.34 2.48
N GLU A 88 -5.54 15.82 1.52
CA GLU A 88 -4.94 14.49 1.56
C GLU A 88 -3.54 14.54 2.17
N HIS A 89 -3.46 14.94 3.44
CA HIS A 89 -2.21 14.95 4.18
C HIS A 89 -2.38 14.46 5.62
N VAL A 90 -1.33 13.84 6.15
CA VAL A 90 -1.20 13.48 7.56
C VAL A 90 0.01 14.21 8.11
N CYS A 91 -0.18 15.02 9.15
CA CYS A 91 0.91 15.80 9.78
C CYS A 91 1.74 16.65 8.78
N GLY A 92 1.10 17.19 7.73
CA GLY A 92 1.77 17.98 6.68
C GLY A 92 2.49 17.14 5.60
N VAL A 93 2.41 15.82 5.67
CA VAL A 93 2.92 14.88 4.68
C VAL A 93 1.78 14.44 3.76
N TRP A 94 1.97 14.60 2.44
CA TRP A 94 0.98 14.16 1.47
C TRP A 94 0.75 12.65 1.52
N THR A 95 -0.52 12.25 1.52
CA THR A 95 -0.94 10.86 1.30
C THR A 95 -1.28 10.65 -0.16
N LEU A 96 -1.23 9.41 -0.65
CA LEU A 96 -1.71 9.11 -2.00
C LEU A 96 -3.16 9.53 -2.21
N ALA A 97 -3.44 10.05 -3.41
CA ALA A 97 -4.80 10.13 -3.91
C ALA A 97 -5.46 8.75 -3.83
N MET A 98 -6.75 8.69 -3.49
CA MET A 98 -7.44 7.41 -3.28
C MET A 98 -7.37 6.48 -4.49
N VAL A 99 -7.41 7.02 -5.72
CA VAL A 99 -7.26 6.27 -6.97
C VAL A 99 -5.90 5.57 -7.06
N ASP A 100 -4.83 6.22 -6.61
CA ASP A 100 -3.48 5.66 -6.60
C ASP A 100 -3.30 4.63 -5.50
N ALA A 101 -3.83 4.89 -4.30
CA ALA A 101 -3.84 3.92 -3.22
C ALA A 101 -4.54 2.62 -3.64
N ALA A 102 -5.67 2.72 -4.35
CA ALA A 102 -6.37 1.58 -4.92
C ALA A 102 -5.56 0.89 -6.03
N ALA A 103 -4.97 1.66 -6.95
CA ALA A 103 -4.17 1.13 -8.06
C ALA A 103 -2.93 0.37 -7.56
N CYS A 104 -2.18 0.92 -6.58
CA CYS A 104 -1.04 0.25 -5.96
C CYS A 104 -1.45 -1.08 -5.30
N LYS A 105 -2.59 -1.11 -4.59
CA LYS A 105 -3.11 -2.36 -3.99
C LYS A 105 -3.53 -3.38 -5.04
N LEU A 106 -4.10 -2.94 -6.16
CA LEU A 106 -4.44 -3.81 -7.29
C LEU A 106 -3.19 -4.43 -7.92
N LEU A 107 -2.12 -3.66 -8.13
CA LEU A 107 -0.83 -4.17 -8.64
C LEU A 107 -0.20 -5.16 -7.66
N ALA A 108 -0.12 -4.80 -6.37
CA ALA A 108 0.40 -5.70 -5.34
C ALA A 108 -0.40 -7.01 -5.27
N ASN A 109 -1.74 -6.94 -5.30
CA ASN A 109 -2.57 -8.14 -5.37
C ASN A 109 -2.28 -8.97 -6.63
N ALA A 110 -2.14 -8.33 -7.79
CA ALA A 110 -1.84 -9.03 -9.03
C ALA A 110 -0.50 -9.80 -8.96
N ASP A 111 0.51 -9.25 -8.27
CA ASP A 111 1.81 -9.88 -8.08
C ASP A 111 1.78 -11.07 -7.11
N ARG A 112 1.01 -10.97 -6.01
CA ARG A 112 1.17 -11.89 -4.87
C ARG A 112 -0.12 -12.42 -4.24
N TRP A 113 -1.27 -12.34 -4.90
CA TRP A 113 -2.54 -12.83 -4.31
C TRP A 113 -2.51 -14.31 -3.90
N ALA A 114 -1.72 -15.14 -4.59
CA ALA A 114 -1.61 -16.57 -4.33
C ALA A 114 -0.54 -16.91 -3.27
N ASP A 115 0.23 -15.92 -2.80
CA ASP A 115 1.25 -16.11 -1.78
C ASP A 115 0.58 -16.21 -0.39
N PRO A 116 0.64 -17.38 0.28
CA PRO A 116 0.02 -17.55 1.58
C PRO A 116 0.69 -16.72 2.68
N SER A 117 1.94 -16.27 2.50
CA SER A 117 2.68 -15.51 3.51
C SER A 117 2.14 -14.09 3.73
N VAL A 118 1.41 -13.54 2.75
CA VAL A 118 0.83 -12.19 2.83
C VAL A 118 -0.61 -12.17 3.31
N TRP A 119 -1.21 -13.33 3.56
CA TRP A 119 -2.59 -13.46 4.06
C TRP A 119 -3.63 -12.67 3.27
N ASN A 120 -3.44 -12.54 1.95
CA ASN A 120 -4.30 -11.74 1.07
C ASN A 120 -4.53 -10.29 1.56
N ARG A 121 -3.56 -9.72 2.27
CA ARG A 121 -3.64 -8.35 2.83
C ARG A 121 -4.01 -7.31 1.79
N ASP A 122 -3.50 -7.42 0.56
CA ASP A 122 -3.73 -6.40 -0.48
C ASP A 122 -5.20 -6.29 -0.88
N VAL A 123 -5.92 -7.41 -1.06
CA VAL A 123 -7.36 -7.39 -1.39
C VAL A 123 -8.23 -7.03 -0.18
N ILE A 124 -7.84 -7.43 1.04
CA ILE A 124 -8.50 -7.01 2.28
C ILE A 124 -8.40 -5.49 2.42
N ASP A 125 -7.19 -4.96 2.30
CA ASP A 125 -6.97 -3.52 2.40
C ASP A 125 -7.67 -2.75 1.27
N LEU A 126 -7.74 -3.31 0.07
CA LEU A 126 -8.46 -2.72 -1.06
C LEU A 126 -9.97 -2.63 -0.77
N ALA A 127 -10.55 -3.67 -0.17
CA ALA A 127 -11.95 -3.70 0.25
C ALA A 127 -12.25 -2.64 1.33
N MET A 128 -11.30 -2.47 2.24
CA MET A 128 -11.37 -1.53 3.37
C MET A 128 -10.99 -0.09 3.01
N LEU A 129 -10.37 0.14 1.85
CA LEU A 129 -10.14 1.49 1.31
C LEU A 129 -11.45 2.22 1.00
N GLN A 130 -12.50 1.46 0.69
CA GLN A 130 -13.85 1.95 0.40
C GLN A 130 -13.93 3.02 -0.69
N ALA A 131 -13.11 2.85 -1.74
CA ALA A 131 -13.17 3.73 -2.89
C ALA A 131 -14.59 3.75 -3.50
N PRO A 132 -15.14 4.94 -3.79
CA PRO A 132 -16.32 5.09 -4.63
C PRO A 132 -16.17 4.34 -5.95
N ILE A 133 -17.28 3.87 -6.54
CA ILE A 133 -17.25 2.99 -7.72
C ILE A 133 -16.48 3.60 -8.90
N ASP A 134 -16.66 4.89 -9.15
CA ASP A 134 -15.97 5.66 -10.19
C ASP A 134 -14.46 5.77 -9.92
N VAL A 135 -14.06 6.01 -8.67
CA VAL A 135 -12.66 6.03 -8.24
C VAL A 135 -12.03 4.64 -8.37
N PHE A 136 -12.76 3.59 -8.01
CA PHE A 136 -12.28 2.22 -8.12
C PHE A 136 -12.11 1.80 -9.58
N ASP A 137 -13.06 2.11 -10.44
CA ASP A 137 -12.98 1.79 -11.87
C ASP A 137 -11.82 2.58 -12.53
N ALA A 138 -11.60 3.84 -12.13
CA ALA A 138 -10.42 4.59 -12.54
C ALA A 138 -9.11 3.93 -12.06
N ALA A 139 -9.07 3.42 -10.83
CA ALA A 139 -7.90 2.72 -10.29
C ALA A 139 -7.62 1.40 -11.04
N VAL A 140 -8.67 0.65 -11.40
CA VAL A 140 -8.55 -0.56 -12.24
C VAL A 140 -8.00 -0.19 -13.61
N ALA A 141 -8.55 0.85 -14.26
CA ALA A 141 -8.04 1.32 -15.55
C ALA A 141 -6.57 1.76 -15.45
N LYS A 142 -6.19 2.44 -14.36
CA LYS A 142 -4.83 2.90 -14.11
C LYS A 142 -3.86 1.72 -13.93
N ALA A 143 -4.20 0.74 -13.10
CA ALA A 143 -3.41 -0.47 -12.91
C ALA A 143 -3.34 -1.33 -14.18
N ALA A 144 -4.42 -1.41 -14.96
CA ALA A 144 -4.46 -2.16 -16.21
C ALA A 144 -3.49 -1.60 -17.27
N ARG A 145 -3.10 -0.32 -17.20
CA ARG A 145 -2.05 0.22 -18.08
C ARG A 145 -0.70 -0.47 -17.86
N ALA A 146 -0.42 -0.93 -16.65
CA ALA A 146 0.81 -1.65 -16.33
C ALA A 146 0.66 -3.15 -16.61
N TYR A 147 -0.40 -3.78 -16.10
CA TYR A 147 -0.51 -5.24 -16.02
C TYR A 147 -1.60 -5.85 -16.92
N GLY A 148 -2.33 -5.02 -17.67
CA GLY A 148 -3.44 -5.45 -18.53
C GLY A 148 -4.52 -6.21 -17.77
N ASP A 149 -5.09 -7.22 -18.41
CA ASP A 149 -6.19 -8.04 -17.88
C ASP A 149 -5.81 -8.85 -16.62
N ALA A 150 -4.52 -8.94 -16.30
CA ALA A 150 -4.07 -9.61 -15.08
C ALA A 150 -4.62 -8.95 -13.83
N VAL A 151 -4.86 -7.63 -13.84
CA VAL A 151 -5.42 -6.88 -12.71
C VAL A 151 -6.77 -7.47 -12.30
N VAL A 152 -7.73 -7.51 -13.22
CA VAL A 152 -9.09 -8.00 -12.96
C VAL A 152 -9.09 -9.50 -12.70
N ARG A 153 -8.31 -10.28 -13.48
CA ARG A 153 -8.21 -11.72 -13.31
C ARG A 153 -7.70 -12.10 -11.92
N CYS A 154 -6.60 -11.50 -11.47
CA CYS A 154 -6.02 -11.78 -10.15
C CYS A 154 -6.89 -11.24 -9.01
N LEU A 155 -7.58 -10.10 -9.19
CA LEU A 155 -8.55 -9.60 -8.23
C LEU A 155 -9.68 -10.60 -8.01
N ASN A 156 -10.32 -11.06 -9.09
CA ASN A 156 -11.41 -12.03 -9.01
C ASN A 156 -10.93 -13.36 -8.40
N ALA A 157 -9.75 -13.83 -8.78
CA ALA A 157 -9.15 -15.03 -8.18
C ALA A 157 -8.93 -14.89 -6.67
N ALA A 158 -8.44 -13.73 -6.20
CA ALA A 158 -8.28 -13.45 -4.78
C ALA A 158 -9.62 -13.41 -4.03
N VAL A 159 -10.64 -12.80 -4.63
CA VAL A 159 -12.01 -12.77 -4.06
C VAL A 159 -12.59 -14.17 -3.96
N ASP A 160 -12.52 -14.98 -5.03
CA ASP A 160 -12.99 -16.37 -5.04
C ASP A 160 -12.24 -17.21 -4.00
N HIS A 161 -10.93 -17.04 -3.94
CA HIS A 161 -10.08 -17.73 -2.99
C HIS A 161 -10.48 -17.46 -1.53
N LEU A 162 -10.66 -16.18 -1.16
CA LEU A 162 -11.00 -15.81 0.21
C LEU A 162 -12.45 -16.10 0.59
N CYS A 163 -13.38 -15.91 -0.35
CA CYS A 163 -14.81 -15.88 -0.05
C CYS A 163 -15.54 -17.19 -0.33
N ALA A 164 -14.86 -18.25 -0.80
CA ALA A 164 -15.48 -19.57 -0.95
C ALA A 164 -16.18 -20.03 0.35
N ASP A 165 -17.45 -20.43 0.23
CA ASP A 165 -18.40 -20.61 1.35
C ASP A 165 -17.89 -21.58 2.43
N ASP A 166 -17.23 -22.67 2.04
CA ASP A 166 -16.72 -23.69 2.96
C ASP A 166 -15.30 -23.39 3.50
N SER A 167 -14.69 -22.27 3.10
CA SER A 167 -13.31 -21.98 3.44
C SER A 167 -13.16 -21.18 4.73
N GLN A 168 -12.27 -21.63 5.63
CA GLN A 168 -11.84 -20.87 6.81
C GLN A 168 -10.80 -19.78 6.47
N ARG A 169 -10.58 -19.49 5.18
CA ARG A 169 -9.45 -18.67 4.70
C ARG A 169 -9.56 -17.23 5.17
N LEU A 170 -10.73 -16.60 4.98
CA LEU A 170 -10.98 -15.24 5.44
C LEU A 170 -10.73 -15.09 6.94
N ARG A 171 -11.30 -16.00 7.76
CA ARG A 171 -11.10 -15.99 9.20
C ARG A 171 -9.63 -16.13 9.62
N ARG A 172 -8.88 -17.00 8.94
CA ARG A 172 -7.43 -17.16 9.19
C ARG A 172 -6.64 -15.92 8.80
N ALA A 173 -6.96 -15.30 7.66
CA ALA A 173 -6.36 -14.06 7.23
C ALA A 173 -6.65 -12.92 8.22
N MET A 174 -7.90 -12.78 8.66
CA MET A 174 -8.29 -11.79 9.67
C MET A 174 -7.53 -12.00 10.99
N ALA A 175 -7.41 -13.23 11.48
CA ALA A 175 -6.66 -13.52 12.69
C ALA A 175 -5.16 -13.21 12.54
N ALA A 176 -4.55 -13.58 11.40
CA ALA A 176 -3.14 -13.33 11.13
C ALA A 176 -2.81 -11.84 10.97
N LEU A 177 -3.74 -11.06 10.40
CA LEU A 177 -3.60 -9.63 10.17
C LEU A 177 -4.20 -8.78 11.30
N GLN A 178 -4.74 -9.41 12.36
CA GLN A 178 -5.42 -8.76 13.48
C GLN A 178 -6.51 -7.76 13.02
N VAL A 179 -7.35 -8.21 12.09
CA VAL A 179 -8.44 -7.40 11.55
C VAL A 179 -9.58 -7.30 12.56
N ASP A 180 -9.90 -6.08 12.96
CA ASP A 180 -10.90 -5.74 13.98
C ASP A 180 -12.21 -5.24 13.35
N VAL A 181 -12.78 -6.06 12.46
CA VAL A 181 -14.14 -5.86 11.92
C VAL A 181 -14.88 -7.20 11.84
N PRO A 182 -16.22 -7.22 11.80
CA PRO A 182 -16.98 -8.46 11.63
C PRO A 182 -16.64 -9.20 10.32
N GLU A 183 -16.59 -10.54 10.37
CA GLU A 183 -16.24 -11.40 9.22
C GLU A 183 -17.23 -11.23 8.05
N ASP A 184 -18.53 -11.13 8.36
CA ASP A 184 -19.61 -10.94 7.38
C ASP A 184 -19.52 -9.57 6.70
N TYR A 185 -19.24 -8.52 7.47
CA TYR A 185 -18.96 -7.20 6.93
C TYR A 185 -17.78 -7.24 5.96
N LEU A 186 -16.62 -7.77 6.38
CA LEU A 186 -15.44 -7.83 5.51
C LEU A 186 -15.70 -8.69 4.27
N ARG A 187 -16.39 -9.83 4.41
CA ARG A 187 -16.77 -10.69 3.29
C ARG A 187 -17.64 -9.96 2.26
N GLN A 188 -18.62 -9.18 2.72
CA GLN A 188 -19.45 -8.35 1.84
C GLN A 188 -18.58 -7.33 1.09
N ARG A 189 -17.66 -6.66 1.78
CA ARG A 189 -16.76 -5.66 1.20
C ARG A 189 -15.83 -6.27 0.13
N ILE A 190 -15.22 -7.42 0.41
CA ILE A 190 -14.34 -8.13 -0.54
C ILE A 190 -15.15 -8.60 -1.76
N THR A 191 -16.35 -9.15 -1.54
CA THR A 191 -17.20 -9.63 -2.63
C THR A 191 -17.61 -8.49 -3.58
N ALA A 192 -17.83 -7.28 -3.05
CA ALA A 192 -18.16 -6.09 -3.83
C ALA A 192 -17.03 -5.62 -4.77
N LEU A 193 -15.80 -6.11 -4.60
CA LEU A 193 -14.68 -5.82 -5.50
C LEU A 193 -14.75 -6.57 -6.84
N ARG A 194 -15.59 -7.61 -6.97
CA ARG A 194 -15.70 -8.39 -8.21
C ARG A 194 -16.00 -7.49 -9.41
N ARG A 195 -15.35 -7.78 -10.54
CA ARG A 195 -15.58 -7.10 -11.81
C ARG A 195 -15.74 -8.11 -12.94
N GLY A 196 -16.51 -7.76 -13.96
CA GLY A 196 -16.55 -8.55 -15.19
C GLY A 196 -15.19 -8.48 -15.90
N SER A 197 -14.78 -9.56 -16.55
CA SER A 197 -13.68 -9.49 -17.52
C SER A 197 -14.11 -8.52 -18.62
N ALA A 198 -13.28 -7.50 -18.89
CA ALA A 198 -13.46 -6.57 -20.00
C ALA A 198 -13.31 -7.29 -21.35
#